data_AF-A0A2U8DUR9-F1
#
_entry.id   AF-A0A2U8DUR9-F1
#
_cell.length_a   1.000
_cell.length_b   1.000
_cell.length_c   1.000
_cell.angle_alpha   90.00
_cell.angle_beta   90.00
_cell.angle_gamma   90.00
#
_symmetry.space_group_name_H-M   'P 1'
#
loop_
_entity.id
_entity.type
_entity.pdbx_description
1 polymer ?
#
loop_
_entity_poly.entity_id
_entity_poly.type
_entity_poly.pdbx_seq_one_letter_code
_entity_poly.pdbx_strand_id
1 'polypeptide(L)'
;MNGPITVVVFLGIIIIFLALFFSFVPVGLWISALAANVKVSIFNLVGMRLRRVQPRRIVFPLIKATKAGLEVSVNQLEAHYLAGGNVDQVVDALIAAHRADFKLPFERAAAIDLAGRDVLEAVKMSVNPKVIETPNVSGVAKDGIELLAKARVTVRANLERLIGGAGEATVIARVGEGIVTTVGTSTSHKEVLENPDAISKTVLAKGLDAGTAFEILSIDIADVDVGRNIGAQLQTLQAEADKNIAQAKAEERRAMAVAREQEMRAAVVEAEAEVPRAMAQALREGKLGVMDYYDMQNVISDTRMRESISKVGDKKDKKTSYGNPSDVKE
;
A
#
# COMPACT_ATOMS: atom_id res chain seq x y z
N MET A 1 -16.07 -74.80 54.49
CA MET A 1 -14.98 -73.85 54.17
C MET A 1 -15.47 -73.02 53.00
N ASN A 2 -15.72 -71.71 53.17
CA ASN A 2 -15.94 -70.71 52.10
C ASN A 2 -16.21 -69.31 52.67
N GLY A 3 -16.54 -69.19 53.97
CA GLY A 3 -16.71 -67.90 54.67
C GLY A 3 -15.61 -66.86 54.45
N PRO A 4 -14.30 -67.18 54.48
CA PRO A 4 -13.26 -66.18 54.19
C PRO A 4 -13.26 -65.76 52.70
N ILE A 5 -13.60 -66.65 51.78
CA ILE A 5 -13.63 -66.37 50.34
C ILE A 5 -14.80 -65.44 50.01
N THR A 6 -15.98 -65.66 50.61
CA THR A 6 -17.16 -64.79 50.40
C THR A 6 -16.93 -63.39 50.96
N VAL A 7 -16.26 -63.25 52.11
CA VAL A 7 -15.90 -61.96 52.71
C VAL A 7 -14.86 -61.23 51.84
N VAL A 8 -13.85 -61.93 51.32
CA VAL A 8 -12.84 -61.33 50.42
C VAL A 8 -13.45 -60.88 49.10
N VAL A 9 -14.37 -61.66 48.52
CA VAL A 9 -15.09 -61.27 47.29
C VAL A 9 -15.99 -60.05 47.54
N PHE A 10 -16.73 -60.02 48.65
CA PHE A 10 -17.60 -58.90 48.98
C PHE A 10 -16.81 -57.62 49.27
N LEU A 11 -15.70 -57.72 49.99
CA LEU A 11 -14.78 -56.61 50.24
C LEU A 11 -14.14 -56.12 48.94
N GLY A 12 -13.77 -57.03 48.03
CA GLY A 12 -13.27 -56.71 46.69
C GLY A 12 -14.29 -55.93 45.86
N ILE A 13 -15.56 -56.34 45.87
CA ILE A 13 -16.66 -55.63 45.19
C ILE A 13 -16.86 -54.23 45.79
N ILE A 14 -16.81 -54.09 47.13
CA ILE A 14 -16.91 -52.79 47.81
C ILE A 14 -15.75 -51.88 47.40
N ILE A 15 -14.51 -52.40 47.37
CA ILE A 15 -13.33 -51.63 46.97
C ILE A 15 -13.43 -51.21 45.50
N ILE A 16 -13.88 -52.09 44.61
CA ILE A 16 -14.11 -51.77 43.19
C ILE A 16 -15.21 -50.73 43.04
N PHE A 17 -16.31 -50.86 43.79
CA PHE A 17 -17.42 -49.90 43.79
C PHE A 17 -16.96 -48.53 44.31
N LEU A 18 -16.21 -48.49 45.41
CA LEU A 18 -15.59 -47.26 45.91
C LEU A 18 -14.64 -46.67 44.86
N ALA A 19 -13.76 -47.47 44.25
CA ALA A 19 -12.81 -47.00 43.25
C ALA A 19 -13.54 -46.40 42.02
N LEU A 20 -14.60 -47.04 41.54
CA LEU A 20 -15.46 -46.53 40.47
C LEU A 20 -16.18 -45.24 40.89
N PHE A 21 -16.72 -45.20 42.11
CA PHE A 21 -17.41 -44.03 42.64
C PHE A 21 -16.48 -42.81 42.80
N PHE A 22 -15.31 -43.00 43.42
CA PHE A 22 -14.30 -41.94 43.59
C PHE A 22 -13.63 -41.54 42.27
N SER A 23 -13.55 -42.44 41.29
CA SER A 23 -13.11 -42.11 39.92
C SER A 23 -14.16 -41.25 39.18
N PHE A 24 -15.45 -41.53 39.42
CA PHE A 24 -16.55 -40.84 38.76
C PHE A 24 -16.88 -39.49 39.39
N VAL A 25 -16.81 -39.36 40.71
CA VAL A 25 -17.12 -38.12 41.45
C VAL A 25 -15.83 -37.37 41.77
N PRO A 26 -15.59 -36.17 41.22
CA PRO A 26 -14.39 -35.39 41.52
C PRO A 26 -14.52 -34.70 42.90
N VAL A 27 -14.42 -35.47 43.99
CA VAL A 27 -14.58 -34.98 45.37
C VAL A 27 -13.57 -33.87 45.70
N GLY A 28 -12.32 -33.98 45.22
CA GLY A 28 -11.31 -32.94 45.43
C GLY A 28 -11.65 -31.58 44.78
N LEU A 29 -12.32 -31.61 43.62
CA LEU A 29 -12.78 -30.39 42.94
C LEU A 29 -13.95 -29.75 43.71
N TRP A 30 -14.84 -30.57 44.25
CA TRP A 30 -15.95 -30.11 45.08
C TRP A 30 -15.46 -29.44 46.37
N ILE A 31 -14.48 -30.04 47.06
CA ILE A 31 -13.86 -29.44 48.25
C ILE A 31 -13.20 -28.10 47.90
N SER A 32 -12.52 -28.02 46.75
CA SER A 32 -11.87 -26.78 46.29
C SER A 32 -12.89 -25.66 45.99
N ALA A 33 -14.05 -26.01 45.42
CA ALA A 33 -15.14 -25.06 45.19
C ALA A 33 -15.75 -24.56 46.50
N LEU A 34 -15.98 -25.47 47.45
CA LEU A 34 -16.51 -25.14 48.77
C LEU A 34 -15.56 -24.21 49.55
N ALA A 35 -14.25 -24.50 49.52
CA ALA A 35 -13.21 -23.68 50.15
C ALA A 35 -13.11 -22.27 49.55
N ALA A 36 -13.51 -22.10 48.28
CA ALA A 36 -13.58 -20.82 47.60
C ALA A 36 -14.97 -20.13 47.72
N ASN A 37 -15.85 -20.65 48.59
CA ASN A 37 -17.23 -20.18 48.79
C ASN A 37 -18.09 -20.20 47.51
N VAL A 38 -17.81 -21.13 46.59
CA VAL A 38 -18.57 -21.33 45.36
C VAL A 38 -19.62 -22.41 45.58
N LYS A 39 -20.90 -22.05 45.44
CA LYS A 39 -22.04 -22.96 45.65
C LYS A 39 -22.22 -23.92 44.46
N VAL A 40 -21.41 -24.98 44.39
CA VAL A 40 -21.57 -26.07 43.40
C VAL A 40 -21.98 -27.36 44.10
N SER A 41 -23.13 -27.92 43.73
CA SER A 41 -23.60 -29.21 44.26
C SER A 41 -22.83 -30.39 43.65
N ILE A 42 -22.70 -31.49 44.40
CA ILE A 42 -22.12 -32.74 43.90
C ILE A 42 -22.91 -33.25 42.68
N PHE A 43 -24.24 -33.09 42.70
CA PHE A 43 -25.11 -33.44 41.59
C PHE A 43 -24.81 -32.63 40.32
N ASN A 44 -24.44 -31.35 40.43
CA ASN A 44 -24.05 -30.54 39.28
C ASN A 44 -22.75 -31.06 38.65
N LEU A 45 -21.76 -31.46 39.46
CA LEU A 45 -20.50 -32.02 38.96
C LEU A 45 -20.67 -33.35 38.23
N VAL A 46 -21.55 -34.20 38.77
CA VAL A 46 -21.94 -35.46 38.12
C VAL A 46 -22.72 -35.18 36.82
N GLY A 47 -23.66 -34.24 36.86
CA GLY A 47 -24.45 -33.81 35.70
C GLY A 47 -23.61 -33.21 34.57
N MET A 48 -22.51 -32.50 34.88
CA MET A 48 -21.55 -32.02 33.88
C MET A 48 -20.87 -33.18 33.14
N ARG A 49 -20.44 -34.22 33.85
CA ARG A 49 -19.83 -35.41 33.21
C ARG A 49 -20.82 -36.13 32.31
N LEU A 50 -22.09 -36.25 32.71
CA LEU A 50 -23.14 -36.85 31.89
C LEU A 50 -23.38 -36.05 30.60
N ARG A 51 -23.29 -34.72 30.66
CA ARG A 51 -23.36 -33.80 29.50
C ARG A 51 -22.06 -33.68 28.72
N ARG A 52 -21.06 -34.52 28.99
CA ARG A 52 -19.72 -34.52 28.38
C ARG A 52 -18.92 -33.23 28.58
N VAL A 53 -19.21 -32.49 29.65
CA VAL A 53 -18.47 -31.29 30.05
C VAL A 53 -17.42 -31.69 31.09
N GLN A 54 -16.18 -31.22 30.93
CA GLN A 54 -15.11 -31.47 31.89
C GLN A 54 -15.29 -30.56 33.12
N PRO A 55 -15.64 -31.06 34.32
CA PRO A 55 -15.98 -30.20 35.46
C PRO A 55 -14.82 -29.30 35.88
N ARG A 56 -13.57 -29.78 35.71
CA ARG A 56 -12.35 -29.02 36.01
C ARG A 56 -12.25 -27.71 35.23
N ARG A 57 -12.67 -27.70 33.96
CA ARG A 57 -12.61 -26.52 33.07
C ARG A 57 -13.70 -25.48 33.37
N ILE A 58 -14.70 -25.83 34.19
CA ILE A 58 -15.78 -24.91 34.59
C ILE A 58 -15.53 -24.39 35.99
N VAL A 59 -15.20 -25.28 36.93
CA VAL A 59 -15.08 -24.93 38.36
C VAL A 59 -13.88 -24.03 38.63
N PHE A 60 -12.73 -24.25 37.98
CA PHE A 60 -11.57 -23.37 38.20
C PHE A 60 -11.81 -21.93 37.72
N PRO A 61 -12.30 -21.68 36.49
CA PRO A 61 -12.70 -20.33 36.09
C PRO A 61 -13.79 -19.76 37.00
N LEU A 62 -14.77 -20.55 37.43
CA LEU A 62 -15.82 -20.07 38.34
C LEU A 62 -15.26 -19.63 39.71
N ILE A 63 -14.28 -20.36 40.25
CA ILE A 63 -13.56 -19.98 41.47
C ILE A 63 -12.80 -18.66 41.25
N LYS A 64 -12.11 -18.49 40.11
CA LYS A 64 -11.44 -17.23 39.76
C LYS A 64 -12.43 -16.06 39.71
N ALA A 65 -13.55 -16.24 39.01
CA ALA A 65 -14.59 -15.23 38.87
C ALA A 65 -15.19 -14.82 40.23
N THR A 66 -15.56 -15.79 41.06
CA THR A 66 -16.16 -15.54 42.39
C THR A 66 -15.17 -14.81 43.31
N LYS A 67 -13.88 -15.22 43.31
CA LYS A 67 -12.84 -14.52 44.08
C LYS A 67 -12.55 -13.10 43.58
N ALA A 68 -12.83 -12.82 42.32
CA ALA A 68 -12.72 -11.50 41.74
C ALA A 68 -13.97 -10.64 41.94
N GLY A 69 -15.01 -11.14 42.62
CA GLY A 69 -16.26 -10.42 42.86
C GLY A 69 -17.23 -10.42 41.67
N LEU A 70 -17.00 -11.27 40.66
CA LEU A 70 -17.86 -11.39 39.49
C LEU A 70 -19.03 -12.35 39.75
N GLU A 71 -20.24 -11.90 39.42
CA GLU A 71 -21.44 -12.73 39.45
C GLU A 71 -21.61 -13.50 38.12
N VAL A 72 -20.96 -14.67 38.03
CA VAL A 72 -21.10 -15.56 36.86
C VAL A 72 -21.74 -16.87 37.28
N SER A 73 -22.76 -17.31 36.54
CA SER A 73 -23.45 -18.57 36.85
C SER A 73 -22.72 -19.79 36.27
N VAL A 74 -22.87 -20.93 36.95
CA VAL A 74 -22.38 -22.24 36.44
C VAL A 74 -22.95 -22.54 35.06
N ASN A 75 -24.24 -22.23 34.85
CA ASN A 75 -24.95 -22.53 33.60
C ASN A 75 -24.41 -21.70 32.43
N GLN A 76 -24.05 -20.43 32.64
CA GLN A 76 -23.43 -19.58 31.61
C GLN A 76 -22.08 -20.14 31.14
N LEU A 77 -21.21 -20.51 32.08
CA LEU A 77 -19.90 -21.09 31.75
C LEU A 77 -20.04 -22.45 31.05
N GLU A 78 -21.01 -23.26 31.48
CA GLU A 78 -21.27 -24.55 30.86
C GLU A 78 -21.86 -24.41 29.45
N ALA A 79 -22.81 -23.49 29.25
CA ALA A 79 -23.38 -23.18 27.93
C ALA A 79 -22.30 -22.70 26.96
N HIS A 80 -21.40 -21.82 27.42
CA HIS A 80 -20.27 -21.33 26.61
C HIS A 80 -19.29 -22.45 26.23
N TYR A 81 -18.98 -23.33 27.18
CA TYR A 81 -18.13 -24.50 26.93
C TYR A 81 -18.75 -25.46 25.91
N LEU A 82 -20.06 -25.71 26.00
CA LEU A 82 -20.80 -26.56 25.07
C LEU A 82 -20.89 -25.93 23.68
N ALA A 83 -20.93 -24.60 23.58
CA ALA A 83 -20.83 -23.86 22.33
C ALA A 83 -19.42 -23.92 21.69
N GLY A 84 -18.43 -24.51 22.38
CA GLY A 84 -17.06 -24.66 21.90
C GLY A 84 -16.12 -23.51 22.25
N GLY A 85 -16.57 -22.58 23.10
CA GLY A 85 -15.77 -21.44 23.54
C GLY A 85 -14.77 -21.75 24.65
N ASN A 86 -13.82 -20.83 24.85
CA ASN A 86 -12.81 -20.88 25.89
C ASN A 86 -13.26 -20.16 27.16
N VAL A 87 -13.76 -20.93 28.12
CA VAL A 87 -14.27 -20.42 29.40
C VAL A 87 -13.19 -19.70 30.23
N ASP A 88 -11.95 -20.19 30.22
CA ASP A 88 -10.88 -19.61 31.05
C ASP A 88 -10.49 -18.22 30.54
N GLN A 89 -10.36 -18.06 29.22
CA GLN A 89 -10.04 -16.79 28.57
C GLN A 89 -11.13 -15.74 28.76
N VAL A 90 -12.40 -16.14 28.65
CA VAL A 90 -13.55 -15.24 28.90
C VAL A 90 -13.56 -14.77 30.36
N VAL A 91 -13.35 -15.66 31.33
CA VAL A 91 -13.31 -15.28 32.74
C VAL A 91 -12.12 -14.37 33.04
N ASP A 92 -10.93 -14.68 32.53
CA ASP A 92 -9.74 -13.84 32.72
C ASP A 92 -9.97 -12.44 32.10
N ALA A 93 -10.66 -12.34 30.96
CA ALA A 93 -11.05 -11.08 30.35
C ALA A 93 -12.06 -10.30 31.21
N LEU A 94 -13.08 -10.96 31.77
CA LEU A 94 -14.05 -10.34 32.69
C LEU A 94 -13.38 -9.83 33.96
N ILE A 95 -12.40 -10.55 34.51
CA ILE A 95 -11.62 -10.12 35.67
C ILE A 95 -10.80 -8.89 35.31
N ALA A 96 -10.16 -8.86 34.15
CA ALA A 96 -9.41 -7.72 33.68
C ALA A 96 -10.30 -6.47 33.50
N ALA A 97 -11.49 -6.65 32.92
CA ALA A 97 -12.48 -5.58 32.75
C ALA A 97 -12.95 -5.03 34.11
N HIS A 98 -13.29 -5.92 35.04
CA HIS A 98 -13.79 -5.53 36.37
C HIS A 98 -12.73 -4.80 37.21
N ARG A 99 -11.46 -5.21 37.13
CA ARG A 99 -10.35 -4.50 37.79
C ARG A 99 -10.11 -3.09 37.24
N ALA A 100 -10.50 -2.86 35.98
CA ALA A 100 -10.40 -1.57 35.32
C ALA A 100 -11.70 -0.74 35.42
N ASP A 101 -12.62 -1.14 36.31
CA ASP A 101 -13.95 -0.54 36.50
C ASP A 101 -14.78 -0.47 35.20
N PHE A 102 -14.54 -1.42 34.28
CA PHE A 102 -15.23 -1.51 33.01
C PHE A 102 -16.28 -2.63 33.04
N LYS A 103 -17.55 -2.28 32.80
CA LYS A 103 -18.66 -3.22 32.82
C LYS A 103 -18.75 -4.00 31.51
N LEU A 104 -18.16 -5.20 31.47
CA LEU A 104 -18.31 -6.15 30.37
C LEU A 104 -19.29 -7.27 30.76
N PRO A 105 -20.48 -7.38 30.14
CA PRO A 105 -21.39 -8.49 30.41
C PRO A 105 -20.84 -9.81 29.85
N PHE A 106 -21.17 -10.91 30.51
CA PHE A 106 -20.70 -12.26 30.16
C PHE A 106 -21.07 -12.62 28.72
N GLU A 107 -22.30 -12.31 28.31
CA GLU A 107 -22.84 -12.62 26.99
C GLU A 107 -22.02 -11.96 25.87
N ARG A 108 -21.50 -10.76 26.13
CA ARG A 108 -20.67 -10.02 25.17
C ARG A 108 -19.28 -10.61 25.07
N ALA A 109 -18.66 -10.94 26.20
CA ALA A 109 -17.37 -11.60 26.24
C ALA A 109 -17.42 -12.98 25.53
N ALA A 110 -18.49 -13.75 25.78
CA ALA A 110 -18.75 -15.01 25.11
C ALA A 110 -18.93 -14.84 23.59
N ALA A 111 -19.66 -13.82 23.15
CA ALA A 111 -19.86 -13.54 21.72
C ALA A 111 -18.54 -13.21 21.00
N ILE A 112 -17.62 -12.46 21.64
CA ILE A 112 -16.31 -12.14 21.08
C ILE A 112 -15.46 -13.40 20.93
N ASP A 113 -15.47 -14.28 21.95
CA ASP A 113 -14.73 -15.54 21.94
C ASP A 113 -15.25 -16.49 20.84
N LEU A 114 -16.57 -16.65 20.73
CA LEU A 114 -17.20 -17.48 19.69
C LEU A 114 -16.98 -16.92 18.27
N ALA A 115 -16.75 -15.61 18.14
CA ALA A 115 -16.35 -14.99 16.87
C ALA A 115 -14.87 -15.27 16.51
N GLY A 116 -14.14 -16.03 17.33
CA GLY A 116 -12.73 -16.38 17.11
C GLY A 116 -11.77 -15.22 17.35
N ARG A 117 -12.13 -14.26 18.21
CA ARG A 117 -11.29 -13.12 18.59
C ARG A 117 -10.79 -13.30 20.03
N ASP A 118 -9.58 -12.83 20.31
CA ASP A 118 -9.03 -12.85 21.67
C ASP A 118 -9.72 -11.78 22.53
N VAL A 119 -10.65 -12.23 23.39
CA VAL A 119 -11.39 -11.35 24.31
C VAL A 119 -10.46 -10.68 25.32
N LEU A 120 -9.45 -11.39 25.81
CA LEU A 120 -8.54 -10.89 26.84
C LEU A 120 -7.66 -9.78 26.29
N GLU A 121 -7.12 -9.96 25.08
CA GLU A 121 -6.37 -8.92 24.39
C GLU A 121 -7.24 -7.69 24.11
N ALA A 122 -8.47 -7.91 23.62
CA ALA A 122 -9.40 -6.82 23.36
C ALA A 122 -9.73 -5.99 24.61
N VAL A 123 -9.98 -6.65 25.75
CA VAL A 123 -10.20 -5.95 27.03
C VAL A 123 -8.95 -5.22 27.49
N LYS A 124 -7.78 -5.86 27.42
CA LYS A 124 -6.51 -5.21 27.80
C LYS A 124 -6.26 -3.95 26.98
N MET A 125 -6.50 -4.00 25.68
CA MET A 125 -6.36 -2.85 24.78
C MET A 125 -7.45 -1.80 24.97
N SER A 126 -8.63 -2.19 25.47
CA SER A 126 -9.69 -1.25 25.85
C SER A 126 -9.29 -0.44 27.09
N VAL A 127 -8.67 -1.09 28.07
CA VAL A 127 -8.22 -0.47 29.33
C VAL A 127 -6.92 0.31 29.14
N ASN A 128 -5.94 -0.30 28.50
CA ASN A 128 -4.63 0.27 28.24
C ASN A 128 -4.45 0.45 26.73
N PRO A 129 -4.62 1.69 26.21
CA PRO A 129 -4.44 1.97 24.80
C PRO A 129 -3.08 1.53 24.27
N LYS A 130 -3.04 1.12 23.01
CA LYS A 130 -1.82 0.71 22.32
C LYS A 130 -1.46 1.73 21.25
N VAL A 131 -0.17 2.01 21.13
CA VAL A 131 0.37 2.87 20.06
C VAL A 131 0.74 1.99 18.87
N ILE A 132 0.24 2.36 17.69
CA ILE A 132 0.53 1.72 16.42
C ILE A 132 1.18 2.75 15.51
N GLU A 133 2.29 2.39 14.88
CA GLU A 133 2.98 3.26 13.93
C GLU A 133 2.52 2.96 12.49
N THR A 134 2.31 4.02 11.71
CA THR A 134 2.06 3.90 10.28
C THR A 134 3.37 3.66 9.52
N PRO A 135 3.34 2.99 8.36
CA PRO A 135 4.47 3.04 7.43
C PRO A 135 4.71 4.49 6.95
N ASN A 136 5.84 4.74 6.29
CA ASN A 136 6.12 6.04 5.68
C ASN A 136 5.06 6.34 4.61
N VAL A 137 4.25 7.37 4.86
CA VAL A 137 3.23 7.84 3.93
C VAL A 137 3.81 8.98 3.11
N SER A 138 3.84 8.82 1.78
CA SER A 138 4.29 9.87 0.85
C SER A 138 3.10 10.72 0.40
N GLY A 139 3.25 12.05 0.48
CA GLY A 139 2.32 13.02 -0.07
C GLY A 139 3.07 14.14 -0.79
N VAL A 140 2.51 14.68 -1.89
CA VAL A 140 3.12 15.78 -2.64
C VAL A 140 2.29 17.03 -2.43
N ALA A 141 2.92 18.10 -1.93
CA ALA A 141 2.26 19.40 -1.76
C ALA A 141 2.08 20.12 -3.12
N LYS A 142 1.26 21.18 -3.16
CA LYS A 142 0.98 21.92 -4.41
C LYS A 142 2.20 22.59 -5.04
N ASP A 143 3.25 22.82 -4.26
CA ASP A 143 4.56 23.30 -4.75
C ASP A 143 5.41 22.21 -5.41
N GLY A 144 4.92 20.98 -5.48
CA GLY A 144 5.57 19.86 -6.16
C GLY A 144 6.65 19.15 -5.33
N ILE A 145 6.74 19.45 -4.03
CA ILE A 145 7.70 18.80 -3.13
C ILE A 145 7.03 17.64 -2.39
N GLU A 146 7.69 16.48 -2.41
CA GLU A 146 7.28 15.29 -1.68
C GLU A 146 7.63 15.42 -0.20
N LEU A 147 6.69 15.05 0.67
CA LEU A 147 6.86 14.90 2.11
C LEU A 147 6.59 13.45 2.50
N LEU A 148 7.47 12.89 3.32
CA LEU A 148 7.33 11.56 3.90
C LEU A 148 6.94 11.74 5.37
N ALA A 149 5.70 11.42 5.70
CA ALA A 149 5.18 11.53 7.05
C ALA A 149 5.03 10.16 7.71
N LYS A 150 5.39 10.07 8.99
CA LYS A 150 5.12 8.93 9.87
C LYS A 150 4.20 9.38 10.98
N ALA A 151 3.16 8.62 11.28
CA ALA A 151 2.24 8.90 12.37
C ALA A 151 2.22 7.76 13.38
N ARG A 152 2.09 8.13 14.66
CA ARG A 152 1.76 7.26 15.79
C ARG A 152 0.28 7.43 16.09
N VAL A 153 -0.46 6.34 16.00
CA VAL A 153 -1.89 6.30 16.27
C VAL A 153 -2.09 5.58 17.59
N THR A 154 -2.61 6.30 18.58
CA THR A 154 -3.02 5.69 19.85
C THR A 154 -4.44 5.18 19.70
N VAL A 155 -4.61 3.86 19.72
CA VAL A 155 -5.92 3.22 19.55
C VAL A 155 -6.35 2.48 20.81
N ARG A 156 -7.67 2.44 21.00
CA ARG A 156 -8.36 1.65 22.02
C ARG A 156 -9.31 0.67 21.34
N ALA A 157 -9.49 -0.52 21.89
CA ALA A 157 -10.49 -1.46 21.39
C ALA A 157 -11.91 -0.99 21.73
N ASN A 158 -12.79 -0.96 20.72
CA ASN A 158 -14.22 -0.77 20.93
C ASN A 158 -14.92 -2.14 20.96
N LEU A 159 -15.29 -2.60 22.16
CA LEU A 159 -15.88 -3.92 22.40
C LEU A 159 -17.28 -4.08 21.77
N GLU A 160 -17.98 -2.99 21.45
CA GLU A 160 -19.28 -3.02 20.75
C GLU A 160 -19.14 -3.29 19.25
N ARG A 161 -18.04 -2.84 18.65
CA ARG A 161 -17.78 -2.97 17.20
C ARG A 161 -16.71 -4.01 16.86
N LEU A 162 -16.13 -4.68 17.86
CA LEU A 162 -15.09 -5.69 17.67
C LEU A 162 -15.54 -6.87 16.80
N ILE A 163 -16.82 -7.23 16.85
CA ILE A 163 -17.42 -8.28 16.02
C ILE A 163 -17.91 -7.63 14.72
N GLY A 164 -17.23 -7.92 13.61
CA GLY A 164 -17.58 -7.41 12.27
C GLY A 164 -17.00 -6.04 11.92
N GLY A 165 -16.35 -5.34 12.86
CA GLY A 165 -15.64 -4.09 12.59
C GLY A 165 -14.33 -4.29 11.82
N ALA A 166 -13.90 -3.25 11.12
CA ALA A 166 -12.64 -3.24 10.41
C ALA A 166 -11.42 -3.25 11.37
N GLY A 167 -10.35 -3.93 10.95
CA GLY A 167 -9.15 -4.16 11.78
C GLY A 167 -8.16 -2.99 11.80
N GLU A 168 -7.02 -3.19 12.48
CA GLU A 168 -5.93 -2.20 12.60
C GLU A 168 -5.43 -1.71 11.23
N ALA A 169 -5.28 -2.62 10.26
CA ALA A 169 -4.81 -2.30 8.92
C ALA A 169 -5.69 -1.24 8.22
N THR A 170 -7.02 -1.30 8.44
CA THR A 170 -7.94 -0.31 7.88
C THR A 170 -7.80 1.05 8.56
N VAL A 171 -7.54 1.07 9.88
CA VAL A 171 -7.26 2.32 10.61
C VAL A 171 -5.99 2.97 10.07
N ILE A 172 -4.90 2.20 9.92
CA ILE A 172 -3.63 2.70 9.37
C ILE A 172 -3.83 3.25 7.95
N ALA A 173 -4.56 2.54 7.08
CA ALA A 173 -4.81 2.98 5.72
C ALA A 173 -5.62 4.30 5.67
N ARG A 174 -6.66 4.41 6.50
CA ARG A 174 -7.50 5.63 6.61
C ARG A 174 -6.71 6.83 7.15
N VAL A 175 -5.86 6.61 8.16
CA VAL A 175 -4.95 7.64 8.66
C VAL A 175 -3.98 8.05 7.55
N GLY A 176 -3.42 7.09 6.81
CA GLY A 176 -2.57 7.38 5.65
C GLY A 176 -3.27 8.22 4.58
N GLU A 177 -4.50 7.87 4.20
CA GLU A 177 -5.31 8.65 3.27
C GLU A 177 -5.52 10.09 3.77
N GLY A 178 -5.81 10.24 5.06
CA GLY A 178 -5.97 11.54 5.70
C GLY A 178 -4.69 12.39 5.65
N ILE A 179 -3.53 11.78 5.89
CA ILE A 179 -2.21 12.42 5.78
C ILE A 179 -1.97 12.88 4.33
N VAL A 180 -2.12 11.98 3.34
CA VAL A 180 -1.93 12.30 1.92
C VAL A 180 -2.84 13.45 1.49
N THR A 181 -4.10 13.42 1.91
CA THR A 181 -5.07 14.48 1.56
C THR A 181 -4.66 15.83 2.15
N THR A 182 -4.16 15.85 3.39
CA THR A 182 -3.79 17.11 4.06
C THR A 182 -2.52 17.69 3.45
N VAL A 183 -1.52 16.84 3.17
CA VAL A 183 -0.29 17.26 2.47
C VAL A 183 -0.63 17.75 1.05
N GLY A 184 -1.46 17.02 0.31
CA GLY A 184 -1.83 17.39 -1.06
C GLY A 184 -2.68 18.65 -1.20
N THR A 185 -3.38 19.05 -0.13
CA THR A 185 -4.17 20.29 -0.12
C THR A 185 -3.35 21.52 0.30
N SER A 186 -2.21 21.30 0.96
CA SER A 186 -1.29 22.34 1.44
C SER A 186 -0.65 23.09 0.27
N THR A 187 -0.44 24.40 0.44
CA THR A 187 0.08 25.24 -0.65
C THR A 187 1.58 25.04 -0.85
N SER A 188 2.31 24.85 0.25
CA SER A 188 3.74 24.57 0.22
C SER A 188 4.10 23.53 1.28
N HIS A 189 5.16 22.76 1.01
CA HIS A 189 5.73 21.83 2.00
C HIS A 189 6.14 22.52 3.31
N LYS A 190 6.49 23.82 3.27
CA LYS A 190 6.85 24.60 4.47
C LYS A 190 5.70 24.73 5.46
N GLU A 191 4.48 24.90 4.97
CA GLU A 191 3.27 25.01 5.80
C GLU A 191 3.07 23.76 6.66
N VAL A 192 3.34 22.60 6.08
CA VAL A 192 3.26 21.29 6.76
C VAL A 192 4.40 21.12 7.77
N LEU A 193 5.61 21.57 7.45
CA LEU A 193 6.77 21.52 8.35
C LEU A 193 6.65 22.48 9.53
N GLU A 194 6.04 23.66 9.32
CA GLU A 194 5.80 24.64 10.37
C GLU A 194 4.75 24.15 11.39
N ASN A 195 3.77 23.36 10.95
CA ASN A 195 2.68 22.89 11.79
C ASN A 195 2.21 21.47 11.45
N PRO A 196 2.99 20.42 11.79
CA PRO A 196 2.62 19.03 11.51
C PRO A 196 1.34 18.59 12.25
N ASP A 197 1.02 19.23 13.37
CA ASP A 197 -0.22 18.96 14.14
C ASP A 197 -1.50 19.34 13.37
N ALA A 198 -1.40 20.18 12.34
CA ALA A 198 -2.54 20.46 11.47
C ALA A 198 -3.03 19.20 10.74
N ILE A 199 -2.11 18.27 10.45
CA ILE A 199 -2.42 16.97 9.85
C ILE A 199 -3.30 16.18 10.81
N SER A 200 -2.85 15.96 12.05
CA SER A 200 -3.59 15.14 13.02
C SER A 200 -5.00 15.68 13.30
N LYS A 201 -5.16 17.00 13.43
CA LYS A 201 -6.48 17.64 13.62
C LYS A 201 -7.42 17.40 12.45
N THR A 202 -6.94 17.59 11.22
CA THR A 202 -7.74 17.40 10.01
C THR A 202 -8.14 15.93 9.82
N VAL A 203 -7.22 15.02 10.16
CA VAL A 203 -7.40 13.57 10.08
C VAL A 203 -8.40 13.09 11.13
N LEU A 204 -8.30 13.55 12.38
CA LEU A 204 -9.26 13.24 13.46
C LEU A 204 -10.67 13.78 13.16
N ALA A 205 -10.79 14.99 12.58
CA ALA A 205 -12.07 15.61 12.26
C ALA A 205 -12.92 14.81 11.24
N LYS A 206 -12.29 13.93 10.44
CA LYS A 206 -12.99 13.09 9.45
C LYS A 206 -13.68 11.85 10.04
N GLY A 207 -13.52 11.55 11.34
CA GLY A 207 -14.20 10.42 11.98
C GLY A 207 -13.78 9.06 11.41
N LEU A 208 -12.47 8.80 11.37
CA LEU A 208 -11.87 7.62 10.72
C LEU A 208 -12.16 6.29 11.44
N ASP A 209 -12.69 6.37 12.66
CA ASP A 209 -13.10 5.28 13.54
C ASP A 209 -14.54 4.77 13.26
N ALA A 210 -15.24 5.38 12.30
CA ALA A 210 -16.56 4.92 11.88
C ALA A 210 -16.48 3.52 11.25
N GLY A 211 -17.09 2.53 11.91
CA GLY A 211 -17.14 1.13 11.44
C GLY A 211 -15.87 0.31 11.69
N THR A 212 -14.91 0.81 12.47
CA THR A 212 -13.74 0.04 12.90
C THR A 212 -14.00 -0.64 14.25
N ALA A 213 -13.24 -1.71 14.51
CA ALA A 213 -13.17 -2.35 15.83
C ALA A 213 -12.38 -1.53 16.87
N PHE A 214 -11.83 -0.40 16.45
CA PHE A 214 -10.93 0.46 17.21
C PHE A 214 -11.49 1.88 17.25
N GLU A 215 -11.26 2.55 18.37
CA GLU A 215 -11.48 3.97 18.58
C GLU A 215 -10.12 4.67 18.63
N ILE A 216 -9.98 5.79 17.92
CA ILE A 216 -8.73 6.55 17.83
C ILE A 216 -8.74 7.61 18.93
N LEU A 217 -7.78 7.55 19.85
CA LEU A 217 -7.64 8.53 20.94
C LEU A 217 -6.80 9.72 20.50
N SER A 218 -5.65 9.45 19.88
CA SER A 218 -4.75 10.47 19.35
C SER A 218 -4.08 9.99 18.07
N ILE A 219 -3.72 10.96 17.25
CA ILE A 219 -2.84 10.78 16.10
C ILE A 219 -1.73 11.79 16.29
N ASP A 220 -0.51 11.32 16.43
CA ASP A 220 0.67 12.14 16.66
C ASP A 220 1.60 11.96 15.46
N ILE A 221 2.06 13.05 14.85
CA ILE A 221 3.01 12.95 13.74
C ILE A 221 4.40 12.72 14.34
N ALA A 222 4.96 11.54 14.11
CA ALA A 222 6.26 11.15 14.68
C ALA A 222 7.43 11.80 13.93
N ASP A 223 7.28 11.98 12.62
CA ASP A 223 8.36 12.42 11.73
C ASP A 223 7.78 12.97 10.42
N VAL A 224 8.40 14.02 9.87
CA VAL A 224 8.07 14.59 8.55
C VAL A 224 9.36 14.94 7.83
N ASP A 225 9.74 14.11 6.87
CA ASP A 225 10.94 14.30 6.05
C ASP A 225 10.60 14.93 4.70
N VAL A 226 11.49 15.79 4.20
CA VAL A 226 11.41 16.30 2.82
C VAL A 226 12.01 15.26 1.88
N GLY A 227 11.21 14.79 0.94
CA GLY A 227 11.58 13.83 -0.08
C GLY A 227 12.09 14.49 -1.36
N ARG A 228 11.62 13.98 -2.51
CA ARG A 228 12.02 14.46 -3.84
C ARG A 228 11.23 15.69 -4.27
N ASN A 229 11.86 16.52 -5.09
CA ASN A 229 11.17 17.60 -5.80
C ASN A 229 10.55 17.03 -7.10
N ILE A 230 9.35 16.47 -6.97
CA ILE A 230 8.59 15.88 -8.08
C ILE A 230 8.25 16.96 -9.12
N GLY A 231 7.96 18.19 -8.69
CA GLY A 231 7.68 19.32 -9.57
C GLY A 231 8.84 19.63 -10.53
N ALA A 232 10.06 19.76 -10.01
CA ALA A 232 11.25 19.98 -10.82
C ALA A 232 11.57 18.79 -11.74
N GLN A 233 11.35 17.57 -11.26
CA GLN A 233 11.53 16.36 -12.07
C GLN A 233 10.53 16.31 -13.24
N LEU A 234 9.25 16.58 -12.99
CA LEU A 234 8.22 16.65 -14.03
C LEU A 234 8.50 17.76 -15.03
N GLN A 235 8.97 18.94 -14.58
CA GLN A 235 9.38 20.03 -15.48
C GLN A 235 10.56 19.65 -16.36
N THR A 236 11.55 18.95 -15.81
CA THR A 236 12.70 18.46 -16.58
C THR A 236 12.26 17.45 -17.63
N LEU A 237 11.39 16.50 -17.26
CA LEU A 237 10.84 15.50 -18.19
C LEU A 237 9.99 16.15 -19.29
N GLN A 238 9.20 17.17 -18.96
CA GLN A 238 8.43 17.94 -19.94
C GLN A 238 9.37 18.69 -20.91
N ALA A 239 10.40 19.36 -20.40
CA ALA A 239 11.36 20.07 -21.23
C ALA A 239 12.15 19.13 -22.16
N GLU A 240 12.48 17.93 -21.70
CA GLU A 240 13.14 16.91 -22.50
C GLU A 240 12.21 16.38 -23.61
N ALA A 241 10.93 16.13 -23.28
CA ALA A 241 9.93 15.76 -24.28
C ALA A 241 9.74 16.86 -25.33
N ASP A 242 9.64 18.13 -24.91
CA ASP A 242 9.50 19.28 -25.81
C ASP A 242 10.73 19.46 -26.71
N LYS A 243 11.94 19.27 -26.16
CA LYS A 243 13.19 19.27 -26.93
C LYS A 243 13.18 18.18 -28.00
N ASN A 244 12.76 16.97 -27.65
CA ASN A 244 12.69 15.85 -28.60
C ASN A 244 11.68 16.12 -29.72
N ILE A 245 10.51 16.69 -29.39
CA ILE A 245 9.50 17.09 -30.39
C ILE A 245 10.06 18.19 -31.31
N ALA A 246 10.74 19.19 -30.73
CA ALA A 246 11.35 20.27 -31.50
C ALA A 246 12.46 19.75 -32.44
N GLN A 247 13.29 18.83 -31.97
CA GLN A 247 14.32 18.17 -32.78
C GLN A 247 13.70 17.36 -33.92
N ALA A 248 12.67 16.54 -33.63
CA ALA A 248 11.96 15.77 -34.65
C ALA A 248 11.34 16.67 -35.73
N LYS A 249 10.68 17.77 -35.34
CA LYS A 249 10.14 18.75 -36.30
C LYS A 249 11.22 19.45 -37.12
N ALA A 250 12.38 19.73 -36.52
CA ALA A 250 13.50 20.34 -37.24
C ALA A 250 14.08 19.37 -38.28
N GLU A 251 14.18 18.08 -37.93
CA GLU A 251 14.61 17.02 -38.84
C GLU A 251 13.60 16.80 -39.96
N GLU A 252 12.30 16.75 -39.65
CA GLU A 252 11.22 16.66 -40.64
C GLU A 252 11.27 17.82 -41.65
N ARG A 253 11.47 19.05 -41.17
CA ARG A 253 11.63 20.24 -42.04
C ARG A 253 12.88 20.14 -42.91
N ARG A 254 14.00 19.64 -42.37
CA ARG A 254 15.22 19.43 -43.16
C ARG A 254 14.99 18.38 -44.25
N ALA A 255 14.36 17.26 -43.90
CA ALA A 255 14.03 16.21 -44.86
C ALA A 255 13.11 16.73 -45.97
N MET A 256 12.06 17.50 -45.64
CA MET A 256 11.18 18.14 -46.63
C MET A 256 11.91 19.16 -47.51
N ALA A 257 12.82 19.96 -46.93
CA ALA A 257 13.60 20.93 -47.70
C ALA A 257 14.51 20.23 -48.71
N VAL A 258 15.19 19.16 -48.30
CA VAL A 258 16.01 18.33 -49.20
C VAL A 258 15.14 17.68 -50.28
N ALA A 259 13.98 17.12 -49.92
CA ALA A 259 13.05 16.54 -50.89
C ALA A 259 12.62 17.59 -51.93
N ARG A 260 12.25 18.79 -51.49
CA ARG A 260 11.87 19.90 -52.38
C ARG A 260 13.03 20.38 -53.26
N GLU A 261 14.25 20.40 -52.72
CA GLU A 261 15.45 20.71 -53.49
C GLU A 261 15.69 19.66 -54.59
N GLN A 262 15.53 18.38 -54.28
CA GLN A 262 15.63 17.30 -55.26
C GLN A 262 14.51 17.37 -56.31
N GLU A 263 13.27 17.67 -55.91
CA GLU A 263 12.15 17.87 -56.84
C GLU A 263 12.43 19.02 -57.82
N MET A 264 12.87 20.17 -57.31
CA MET A 264 13.23 21.30 -58.18
C MET A 264 14.40 20.96 -59.10
N ARG A 265 15.42 20.25 -58.58
CA ARG A 265 16.55 19.82 -59.40
C ARG A 265 16.13 18.85 -60.50
N ALA A 266 15.22 17.92 -60.21
CA ALA A 266 14.65 17.02 -61.21
C ALA A 266 13.87 17.79 -62.28
N ALA A 267 13.04 18.77 -61.88
CA ALA A 267 12.31 19.63 -62.81
C ALA A 267 13.23 20.47 -63.71
N VAL A 268 14.34 21.00 -63.15
CA VAL A 268 15.36 21.71 -63.95
C VAL A 268 16.00 20.76 -64.96
N VAL A 269 16.36 19.53 -64.56
CA VAL A 269 16.95 18.53 -65.46
C VAL A 269 15.95 18.12 -66.56
N GLU A 270 14.67 17.98 -66.23
CA GLU A 270 13.61 17.69 -67.21
C GLU A 270 13.49 18.82 -68.25
N ALA A 271 13.45 20.08 -67.81
CA ALA A 271 13.42 21.23 -68.70
C ALA A 271 14.71 21.35 -69.55
N GLU A 272 15.88 21.10 -68.95
CA GLU A 272 17.16 21.06 -69.69
C GLU A 272 17.17 19.95 -70.74
N ALA A 273 16.53 18.80 -70.47
CA ALA A 273 16.44 17.68 -71.42
C ALA A 273 15.54 17.98 -72.64
N GLU A 274 14.64 18.96 -72.56
CA GLU A 274 13.88 19.43 -73.72
C GLU A 274 14.77 20.10 -74.77
N VAL A 275 15.87 20.76 -74.36
CA VAL A 275 16.76 21.48 -75.27
C VAL A 275 17.47 20.51 -76.24
N PRO A 276 18.15 19.43 -75.79
CA PRO A 276 18.68 18.41 -76.70
C PRO A 276 17.62 17.75 -77.57
N ARG A 277 16.41 17.50 -77.03
CA ARG A 277 15.30 16.92 -77.80
C ARG A 277 14.84 17.84 -78.93
N ALA A 278 14.67 19.13 -78.64
CA ALA A 278 14.32 20.14 -79.63
C ALA A 278 15.43 20.33 -80.67
N MET A 279 16.71 20.33 -80.25
CA MET A 279 17.85 20.36 -81.18
C MET A 279 17.90 19.13 -82.08
N ALA A 280 17.66 17.92 -81.54
CA ALA A 280 17.58 16.70 -82.32
C ALA A 280 16.38 16.69 -83.30
N GLN A 281 15.29 17.38 -82.96
CA GLN A 281 14.18 17.61 -83.88
C GLN A 281 14.53 18.63 -84.98
N ALA A 282 15.17 19.74 -84.63
CA ALA A 282 15.63 20.74 -85.60
C ALA A 282 16.65 20.17 -86.61
N LEU A 283 17.54 19.28 -86.15
CA LEU A 283 18.48 18.56 -87.02
C LEU A 283 17.75 17.61 -87.99
N ARG A 284 16.72 16.89 -87.51
CA ARG A 284 15.90 15.98 -88.35
C ARG A 284 15.04 16.71 -89.36
N GLU A 285 14.48 17.85 -89.00
CA GLU A 285 13.66 18.70 -89.87
C GLU A 285 14.50 19.57 -90.83
N GLY A 286 15.83 19.51 -90.74
CA GLY A 286 16.76 20.24 -91.62
C GLY A 286 16.87 21.74 -91.33
N LYS A 287 16.40 22.20 -90.16
CA LYS A 287 16.45 23.62 -89.73
C LYS A 287 17.79 24.02 -89.11
N LEU A 288 18.66 23.06 -88.80
CA LEU A 288 20.00 23.28 -88.25
C LEU A 288 21.03 22.40 -88.97
N GLY A 289 22.10 22.98 -89.49
CA GLY A 289 23.14 22.28 -90.21
C GLY A 289 24.18 21.61 -89.30
N VAL A 290 24.91 20.63 -89.83
CA VAL A 290 26.00 19.96 -89.10
C VAL A 290 27.11 20.96 -88.73
N MET A 291 27.41 21.91 -89.62
CA MET A 291 28.46 22.92 -89.35
C MET A 291 28.03 23.91 -88.25
N ASP A 292 26.77 24.34 -88.25
CA ASP A 292 26.21 25.21 -87.20
C ASP A 292 26.25 24.56 -85.81
N TYR A 293 26.06 23.25 -85.72
CA TYR A 293 26.17 22.49 -84.47
C TYR A 293 27.61 22.46 -83.93
N TYR A 294 28.59 22.28 -84.80
CA TYR A 294 30.01 22.31 -84.42
C TYR A 294 30.44 23.71 -83.94
N ASP A 295 29.98 24.77 -84.62
CA ASP A 295 30.26 26.15 -84.20
C ASP A 295 29.65 26.46 -82.83
N MET A 296 28.41 26.02 -82.58
CA MET A 296 27.78 26.13 -81.27
C MET A 296 28.56 25.36 -80.19
N GLN A 297 29.03 24.13 -80.47
CA GLN A 297 29.85 23.37 -79.52
C GLN A 297 31.18 24.06 -79.19
N ASN A 298 31.80 24.73 -80.17
CA ASN A 298 33.03 25.48 -79.95
C ASN A 298 32.79 26.67 -79.01
N VAL A 299 31.73 27.45 -79.23
CA VAL A 299 31.38 28.58 -78.35
C VAL A 299 31.05 28.12 -76.93
N ILE A 300 30.31 27.01 -76.77
CA ILE A 300 30.02 26.43 -75.44
C ILE A 300 31.32 25.99 -74.74
N SER A 301 32.24 25.38 -75.49
CA SER A 301 33.52 24.91 -74.95
C SER A 301 34.40 26.07 -74.47
N ASP A 302 34.49 27.15 -75.25
CA ASP A 302 35.20 28.37 -74.87
C ASP A 302 34.56 29.03 -73.63
N THR A 303 33.22 29.04 -73.55
CA THR A 303 32.49 29.57 -72.39
C THR A 303 32.79 28.75 -71.14
N ARG A 304 32.75 27.41 -71.23
CA ARG A 304 33.11 26.51 -70.11
C ARG A 304 34.54 26.70 -69.66
N MET A 305 35.49 26.86 -70.59
CA MET A 305 36.88 27.16 -70.25
C MET A 305 36.98 28.49 -69.49
N ARG A 306 36.33 29.56 -69.96
CA ARG A 306 36.31 30.86 -69.28
C ARG A 306 35.67 30.82 -67.88
N GLU A 307 34.56 30.09 -67.71
CA GLU A 307 33.93 29.90 -66.39
C GLU A 307 34.85 29.13 -65.42
N SER A 308 35.51 28.08 -65.90
CA SER A 308 36.42 27.28 -65.09
C SER A 308 37.62 28.10 -64.61
N ILE A 309 38.17 28.97 -65.46
CA ILE A 309 39.25 29.91 -65.11
C ILE A 309 38.77 30.93 -64.08
N SER A 310 37.55 31.46 -64.24
CA SER A 310 36.94 32.43 -63.31
C SER A 310 36.71 31.82 -61.91
N LYS A 311 36.19 30.58 -61.82
CA LYS A 311 36.01 29.85 -60.55
C LYS A 311 37.32 29.55 -59.82
N VAL A 312 38.42 29.39 -60.56
CA VAL A 312 39.75 29.20 -59.97
C VAL A 312 40.30 30.51 -59.40
N GLY A 313 39.95 31.66 -59.99
CA GLY A 313 40.22 32.99 -59.46
C GLY A 313 39.53 33.24 -58.11
N ASP A 314 38.21 33.01 -58.03
CA ASP A 314 37.42 33.21 -56.79
C ASP A 314 37.87 32.34 -55.60
N LYS A 315 38.38 31.13 -55.86
CA LYS A 315 38.92 30.24 -54.81
C LYS A 315 40.25 30.74 -54.23
N LYS A 316 41.02 31.56 -54.96
CA LYS A 316 42.25 32.16 -54.44
C LYS A 316 41.94 33.34 -53.52
N ASP A 317 40.95 34.16 -53.84
CA ASP A 317 40.57 35.33 -53.03
C ASP A 317 39.89 34.98 -51.69
N LYS A 318 39.20 33.84 -51.60
CA LYS A 318 38.66 33.34 -50.31
C LYS A 318 39.70 32.74 -49.36
N LYS A 319 40.91 32.40 -49.82
CA LYS A 319 41.99 31.89 -48.95
C LYS A 319 42.84 32.99 -48.32
N THR A 320 42.76 34.23 -48.81
CA THR A 320 43.54 35.38 -48.34
C THR A 320 42.78 36.32 -47.40
N SER A 321 41.48 36.11 -47.19
CA SER A 321 40.67 36.84 -46.20
C SER A 321 40.13 35.87 -45.14
N TYR A 322 40.53 36.10 -43.89
CA TYR A 322 40.24 35.33 -42.65
C TYR A 322 41.22 34.19 -42.30
N GLY A 323 42.44 34.58 -41.94
CA GLY A 323 43.06 34.01 -40.75
C GLY A 323 42.63 34.81 -39.52
N ASN A 324 41.66 34.30 -38.74
CA ASN A 324 41.47 34.71 -37.35
C ASN A 324 41.43 33.42 -36.50
N PRO A 325 42.37 33.19 -35.59
CA PRO A 325 42.44 31.97 -34.81
C PRO A 325 41.57 32.11 -33.55
N SER A 326 40.34 31.61 -33.57
CA SER A 326 39.57 31.45 -32.32
C SER A 326 38.55 30.32 -32.29
N ASP A 327 38.57 29.38 -33.24
CA ASP A 327 37.76 28.15 -33.15
C ASP A 327 38.67 26.91 -33.08
N VAL A 328 39.40 26.82 -31.96
CA VAL A 328 39.75 25.54 -31.37
C VAL A 328 39.00 25.48 -30.06
N LYS A 329 37.92 24.70 -30.02
CA LYS A 329 37.35 24.20 -28.77
C LYS A 329 37.25 22.69 -28.86
N GLU A 330 37.67 22.11 -27.75
CA GLU A 330 37.51 20.72 -27.32
C GLU A 330 36.10 20.16 -27.59
#